data_AF-A0A725FIB5-F1
#
_entry.id   AF-A0A725FIB5-F1
#
_cell.length_a   1.000
_cell.length_b   1.000
_cell.length_c   1.000
_cell.angle_alpha   90.00
_cell.angle_beta   90.00
_cell.angle_gamma   90.00
#
_symmetry.space_group_name_H-M   'P 1'
#
loop_
_entity.id
_entity.type
_entity.pdbx_description
1 polymer ?
#
loop_
_entity_poly.entity_id
_entity_poly.type
_entity_poly.pdbx_seq_one_letter_code
_entity_poly.pdbx_strand_id
1 'polypeptide(L)'
;FSPRVRATTTGADILILSLLVIQCALGLLTIPFSAQHMDGSEMMKLVGWAQSVVTFHGGASAHLDGVAFIFRMHLVLGMTLFLLFPFSRLVHIWSVPVEYLTRKYQIVRARH
;
A
#
# COMPACT_ATOMS: atom_id res chain seq x y z
N PHE A 1 7.20 21.63 11.95
CA PHE A 1 7.71 21.72 10.56
C PHE A 1 9.21 21.94 10.59
N SER A 2 10.01 21.13 9.89
CA SER A 2 11.47 21.29 9.84
C SER A 2 11.88 22.15 8.63
N PRO A 3 12.54 23.31 8.82
CA PRO A 3 12.88 24.22 7.73
C PRO A 3 13.86 23.60 6.74
N ARG A 4 14.85 22.84 7.24
CA ARG A 4 15.84 22.17 6.39
C ARG A 4 15.21 21.12 5.49
N VAL A 5 14.30 20.29 6.03
CA VAL A 5 13.62 19.23 5.25
C VAL A 5 12.68 19.83 4.22
N ARG A 6 11.93 20.88 4.58
CA ARG A 6 11.00 21.52 3.64
C ARG A 6 11.72 22.25 2.50
N ALA A 7 12.93 22.74 2.74
CA ALA A 7 13.75 23.38 1.71
C ALA A 7 14.30 22.38 0.67
N THR A 8 14.45 21.10 1.02
CA THR A 8 15.09 20.09 0.16
C THR A 8 14.17 18.95 -0.28
N THR A 9 12.88 19.00 0.08
CA THR A 9 11.88 17.99 -0.29
C THR A 9 11.33 18.22 -1.71
N THR A 10 10.87 17.15 -2.36
CA THR A 10 10.11 17.28 -3.62
C THR A 10 8.60 17.29 -3.35
N GLY A 11 7.81 17.74 -4.33
CA GLY A 11 6.34 17.65 -4.27
C GLY A 11 5.84 16.21 -4.17
N ALA A 12 6.52 15.28 -4.84
CA ALA A 12 6.21 13.85 -4.79
C ALA A 12 6.43 13.25 -3.39
N ASP A 13 7.49 13.68 -2.67
CA ASP A 13 7.75 13.25 -1.29
C ASP A 13 6.62 13.65 -0.34
N ILE A 14 6.13 14.89 -0.45
CA ILE A 14 5.02 15.40 0.37
C ILE A 14 3.73 14.66 0.02
N LEU A 15 3.44 14.52 -1.27
CA LEU A 15 2.23 13.86 -1.76
C LEU A 15 2.15 12.42 -1.25
N ILE A 16 3.19 11.61 -1.49
CA ILE A 16 3.14 10.19 -1.16
C ILE A 16 3.09 9.94 0.34
N LEU A 17 3.82 10.75 1.14
CA LEU A 17 3.76 10.66 2.59
C LEU A 17 2.37 11.04 3.11
N SER A 18 1.77 12.09 2.56
CA SER A 18 0.41 12.50 2.95
C SER A 18 -0.62 11.43 2.60
N LEU A 19 -0.55 10.83 1.41
CA LEU A 19 -1.44 9.76 0.99
C LEU A 19 -1.27 8.50 1.87
N LEU A 20 -0.05 8.15 2.27
CA LEU A 20 0.19 7.04 3.19
C LEU A 20 -0.40 7.28 4.58
N VAL A 21 -0.29 8.50 5.10
CA VAL A 21 -0.91 8.86 6.38
C VAL A 21 -2.43 8.77 6.28
N ILE A 22 -3.03 9.29 5.20
CA ILE A 22 -4.48 9.18 4.95
C ILE A 22 -4.89 7.71 4.82
N GLN A 23 -4.15 6.91 4.05
CA GLN A 23 -4.43 5.48 3.87
C GLN A 23 -4.38 4.71 5.19
N CYS A 24 -3.37 5.00 6.04
CA CYS A 24 -3.24 4.40 7.37
C CYS A 24 -4.42 4.82 8.26
N ALA A 25 -4.77 6.10 8.29
CA ALA A 25 -5.92 6.59 9.04
C ALA A 25 -7.23 5.93 8.57
N LEU A 26 -7.47 5.83 7.25
CA LEU A 26 -8.62 5.14 6.68
C LEU A 26 -8.63 3.65 7.09
N GLY A 27 -7.48 2.98 7.08
CA GLY A 27 -7.38 1.58 7.52
C GLY A 27 -7.70 1.38 9.00
N LEU A 28 -7.28 2.30 9.87
CA LEU A 28 -7.66 2.26 11.28
C LEU A 28 -9.15 2.58 11.46
N LEU A 29 -9.70 3.49 10.65
CA LEU A 29 -11.13 3.82 10.63
C LEU A 29 -12.00 2.65 10.14
N THR A 30 -11.47 1.66 9.43
CA THR A 30 -12.26 0.48 9.05
C THR A 30 -12.49 -0.49 10.21
N ILE A 31 -11.63 -0.47 11.24
CA ILE A 31 -11.73 -1.36 12.42
C ILE A 31 -13.12 -1.31 13.08
N PRO A 32 -13.69 -0.14 13.44
CA PRO A 32 -15.02 -0.10 14.05
C PRO A 32 -16.13 -0.63 13.13
N PHE A 33 -15.98 -0.55 11.80
CA PHE A 33 -16.95 -1.13 10.85
C PHE A 33 -16.80 -2.65 10.77
N SER A 34 -15.57 -3.17 10.78
CA SER A 34 -15.33 -4.61 10.90
C SER A 34 -15.83 -5.16 12.24
N ALA A 35 -15.74 -4.38 13.31
CA ALA A 35 -16.22 -4.79 14.64
C ALA A 35 -17.75 -4.97 14.71
N GLN A 36 -18.50 -4.41 13.76
CA GLN A 36 -19.94 -4.67 13.62
C GLN A 36 -20.25 -6.04 12.99
N HIS A 37 -19.25 -6.67 12.36
CA HIS A 37 -19.35 -7.92 11.60
C HIS A 37 -18.25 -8.89 12.04
N MET A 38 -18.28 -9.27 13.32
CA MET A 38 -17.30 -10.18 13.94
C MET A 38 -17.33 -11.61 13.39
N ASP A 39 -18.36 -11.95 12.62
CA ASP A 39 -18.45 -13.18 11.83
C ASP A 39 -17.48 -13.18 10.63
N GLY A 40 -16.85 -12.04 10.33
CA GLY A 40 -15.88 -11.90 9.25
C GLY A 40 -16.53 -11.77 7.87
N SER A 41 -17.84 -11.57 7.79
CA SER A 41 -18.57 -11.45 6.52
C SER A 41 -18.04 -10.32 5.63
N GLU A 42 -17.73 -9.15 6.22
CA GLU A 42 -17.10 -8.03 5.50
C GLU A 42 -15.68 -8.39 5.01
N MET A 43 -14.91 -9.16 5.78
CA MET A 43 -13.58 -9.61 5.36
C MET A 43 -13.66 -10.57 4.17
N MET A 44 -14.63 -11.49 4.16
CA MET A 44 -14.80 -12.44 3.06
C MET A 44 -15.09 -11.75 1.73
N LYS A 45 -15.88 -10.67 1.75
CA LYS A 45 -16.13 -9.81 0.58
C LYS A 45 -14.84 -9.20 0.03
N LEU A 46 -14.02 -8.61 0.90
CA LEU A 46 -12.76 -7.97 0.52
C LEU A 46 -11.73 -8.98 -0.01
N VAL A 47 -11.63 -10.15 0.63
CA VAL A 47 -10.72 -11.22 0.20
C VAL A 47 -11.16 -11.78 -1.15
N GLY A 48 -12.46 -12.03 -1.36
CA GLY A 48 -12.98 -12.51 -2.64
C GLY A 48 -12.73 -11.53 -3.79
N TRP A 49 -12.90 -10.23 -3.54
CA TRP A 49 -12.52 -9.18 -4.49
C TRP A 49 -11.02 -9.23 -4.80
N ALA A 50 -10.17 -9.25 -3.77
CA ALA A 50 -8.71 -9.23 -3.95
C ALA A 50 -8.22 -10.45 -4.74
N GLN A 51 -8.73 -11.64 -4.40
CA GLN A 51 -8.42 -12.89 -5.09
C GLN A 51 -8.84 -12.84 -6.57
N SER A 52 -10.06 -12.37 -6.85
CA SER A 52 -10.57 -12.26 -8.22
C SER A 52 -9.72 -11.30 -9.06
N VAL A 53 -9.29 -10.18 -8.50
CA VAL A 53 -8.42 -9.22 -9.19
C VAL A 53 -7.06 -9.82 -9.51
N VAL A 54 -6.38 -10.45 -8.54
CA VAL A 54 -5.02 -10.99 -8.75
C VAL A 54 -5.00 -12.27 -9.61
N THR A 55 -6.10 -13.00 -9.66
CA THR A 55 -6.26 -14.19 -10.52
C THR A 55 -6.96 -13.88 -11.85
N PHE A 56 -7.19 -12.60 -12.16
CA PHE A 56 -7.83 -12.14 -13.40
C PHE A 56 -9.22 -12.75 -13.66
N HIS A 57 -9.97 -13.08 -12.60
CA HIS A 57 -11.38 -13.48 -12.71
C HIS A 57 -12.26 -12.23 -12.85
N GLY A 58 -13.08 -12.22 -13.92
CA GLY A 58 -14.06 -11.15 -14.15
C GLY A 58 -15.13 -11.08 -13.05
N GLY A 59 -15.79 -9.93 -12.92
CA GLY A 59 -16.86 -9.76 -11.93
C GLY A 59 -16.39 -9.50 -10.49
N ALA A 60 -15.09 -9.23 -10.28
CA ALA A 60 -14.52 -8.99 -8.95
C ALA A 60 -15.30 -7.96 -8.11
N SER A 61 -15.85 -6.92 -8.74
CA SER A 61 -16.63 -5.87 -8.06
C SER A 61 -17.89 -6.39 -7.37
N ALA A 62 -18.49 -7.47 -7.85
CA ALA A 62 -19.69 -8.07 -7.26
C ALA A 62 -19.42 -8.60 -5.84
N HIS A 63 -18.17 -8.98 -5.53
CA HIS A 63 -17.81 -9.37 -4.16
C HIS A 63 -17.90 -8.21 -3.16
N LEU A 64 -17.90 -6.95 -3.62
CA LEU A 64 -17.97 -5.75 -2.77
C LEU A 64 -19.40 -5.22 -2.57
N ASP A 65 -20.42 -6.02 -2.92
CA ASP A 65 -21.81 -5.63 -2.74
C ASP A 65 -22.17 -5.56 -1.24
N GLY A 66 -22.77 -4.44 -0.86
CA GLY A 66 -23.15 -4.15 0.53
C GLY A 66 -21.97 -3.91 1.49
N VAL A 67 -20.72 -3.82 1.01
CA VAL A 67 -19.56 -3.49 1.86
C VAL A 67 -19.61 -2.02 2.30
N ALA A 68 -19.18 -1.72 3.53
CA ALA A 68 -19.19 -0.33 4.00
C ALA A 68 -18.31 0.58 3.13
N PHE A 69 -18.76 1.83 2.92
CA PHE A 69 -18.11 2.77 2.01
C PHE A 69 -16.63 3.06 2.36
N ILE A 70 -16.28 3.01 3.65
CA ILE A 70 -14.90 3.22 4.12
C ILE A 70 -13.93 2.22 3.49
N PHE A 71 -14.34 0.97 3.30
CA PHE A 71 -13.51 -0.04 2.64
C PHE A 71 -13.29 0.28 1.17
N ARG A 72 -14.32 0.79 0.48
CA ARG A 72 -14.19 1.21 -0.93
C ARG A 72 -13.17 2.35 -1.08
N MET A 73 -13.22 3.35 -0.19
CA MET A 73 -12.21 4.43 -0.19
C MET A 73 -10.81 3.88 0.08
N HIS A 74 -10.66 2.99 1.06
CA HIS A 74 -9.37 2.38 1.39
C HIS A 74 -8.80 1.55 0.23
N LEU A 75 -9.64 0.77 -0.48
CA LEU A 75 -9.21 -0.01 -1.63
C LEU A 75 -8.75 0.89 -2.79
N VAL A 76 -9.55 1.92 -3.13
CA VAL A 76 -9.22 2.84 -4.23
C VAL A 76 -7.94 3.62 -3.94
N LEU A 77 -7.79 4.15 -2.73
CA LEU A 77 -6.57 4.87 -2.34
C LEU A 77 -5.36 3.92 -2.29
N GLY A 78 -5.54 2.69 -1.80
CA GLY A 78 -4.51 1.65 -1.83
C GLY A 78 -4.02 1.33 -3.24
N MET A 79 -4.94 1.10 -4.19
CA MET A 79 -4.58 0.89 -5.60
C MET A 79 -3.93 2.13 -6.24
N THR A 80 -4.37 3.33 -5.85
CA THR A 80 -3.76 4.59 -6.31
C THR A 80 -2.31 4.70 -5.84
N LEU A 81 -1.98 4.25 -4.62
CA LEU A 81 -0.59 4.20 -4.14
C LEU A 81 0.28 3.28 -5.01
N PHE A 82 -0.25 2.13 -5.45
CA PHE A 82 0.45 1.25 -6.40
C PHE A 82 0.66 1.91 -7.76
N LEU A 83 -0.30 2.71 -8.24
CA LEU A 83 -0.15 3.48 -9.48
C LEU A 83 0.92 4.57 -9.37
N LEU A 84 1.00 5.26 -8.23
CA LEU A 84 2.01 6.29 -7.96
C LEU A 84 3.38 5.72 -7.55
N PHE A 85 3.42 4.42 -7.24
CA PHE A 85 4.61 3.73 -6.76
C PHE A 85 5.87 3.97 -7.62
N PRO A 86 5.86 3.75 -8.97
CA PRO A 86 7.07 3.89 -9.78
C PRO A 86 7.53 5.34 -9.97
N PHE A 87 6.68 6.33 -9.65
CA PHE A 87 6.96 7.75 -9.80
C PHE A 87 7.33 8.44 -8.49
N SER A 88 7.48 7.67 -7.42
CA SER A 88 7.74 8.18 -6.08
C SER A 88 8.96 7.50 -5.46
N ARG A 89 9.39 8.01 -4.30
CA ARG A 89 10.45 7.39 -3.50
C ARG A 89 10.15 5.94 -3.10
N LEU A 90 8.90 5.45 -3.22
CA LEU A 90 8.51 4.10 -2.81
C LEU A 90 9.25 2.98 -3.55
N VAL A 91 9.90 3.28 -4.68
CA VAL A 91 10.81 2.35 -5.35
C VAL A 91 11.89 1.76 -4.44
N HIS A 92 12.24 2.43 -3.34
CA HIS A 92 13.16 1.88 -2.34
C HIS A 92 12.68 0.55 -1.71
N ILE A 93 11.37 0.27 -1.74
CA ILE A 93 10.79 -0.99 -1.26
C ILE A 93 11.30 -2.18 -2.08
N TRP A 94 11.65 -2.02 -3.36
CA TRP A 94 12.24 -3.10 -4.15
C TRP A 94 13.68 -3.42 -3.75
N SER A 95 14.39 -2.45 -3.20
CA SER A 95 15.80 -2.58 -2.83
C SER A 95 16.00 -3.06 -1.40
N VAL A 96 15.05 -3.82 -0.83
CA VAL A 96 15.20 -4.39 0.52
C VAL A 96 16.48 -5.23 0.55
N PRO A 97 17.46 -4.92 1.43
CA PRO A 97 18.79 -5.52 1.38
C PRO A 97 18.83 -6.90 2.03
N VAL A 98 17.95 -7.82 1.62
CA VAL A 98 17.88 -9.20 2.15
C VAL A 98 19.18 -9.98 1.91
N GLU A 99 19.85 -9.72 0.79
CA GLU A 99 21.14 -10.33 0.44
C GLU A 99 22.24 -10.02 1.47
N TYR A 100 22.16 -8.87 2.14
CA TYR A 100 23.19 -8.45 3.11
C TYR A 100 23.37 -9.46 4.26
N LEU A 101 22.32 -10.22 4.59
CA LEU A 101 22.36 -11.23 5.66
C LEU A 101 23.35 -12.37 5.37
N THR A 102 23.57 -12.71 4.10
CA THR A 102 24.43 -13.83 3.69
C THR A 102 25.67 -13.38 2.92
N ARG A 103 25.73 -12.08 2.56
CA ARG A 103 26.83 -11.49 1.79
C ARG A 103 28.12 -11.46 2.61
N LYS A 104 29.23 -11.79 1.95
CA LYS A 104 30.57 -11.64 2.53
C LYS A 104 30.91 -10.14 2.69
N TYR A 105 31.70 -9.82 3.71
CA TYR A 105 32.04 -8.43 4.04
C TYR A 105 32.79 -7.72 2.91
N GLN A 106 33.78 -8.39 2.33
CA GLN A 106 34.60 -7.81 1.29
C GLN A 106 33.99 -8.07 -0.10
N ILE A 107 33.76 -6.99 -0.84
CA ILE A 107 33.39 -7.03 -2.25
C ILE A 107 34.51 -6.39 -3.05
N VAL A 108 35.11 -7.15 -3.97
CA VAL A 108 36.08 -6.65 -4.95
C VAL A 108 35.52 -6.91 -6.34
N ARG A 109 35.52 -5.89 -7.21
CA ARG A 109 35.13 -6.01 -8.62
C ARG A 109 36.40 -6.02 -9.49
N ALA A 110 36.48 -6.95 -10.44
CA ALA A 110 37.56 -7.00 -11.43
C ALA A 110 37.40 -5.87 -12.47
N ARG A 111 38.43 -5.64 -13.31
CA ARG A 111 38.29 -4.74 -14.47
C ARG A 111 37.18 -5.28 -15.39
N HIS A 112 36.20 -4.43 -15.66
CA HIS A 112 35.07 -4.65 -16.57
C HIS A 112 35.18 -3.68 -17.75
#